data_AF-A0A1V1NTH3-F1
#
_entry.id   AF-A0A1V1NTH3-F1
#
_cell.length_a   1.000
_cell.length_b   1.000
_cell.length_c   1.000
_cell.angle_alpha   90.00
_cell.angle_beta   90.00
_cell.angle_gamma   90.00
#
_symmetry.space_group_name_H-M   'P 1'
#
loop_
_entity.id
_entity.type
_entity.pdbx_description
1 polymer ?
#
loop_
_entity_poly.entity_id
_entity_poly.type
_entity_poly.pdbx_seq_one_letter_code
_entity_poly.pdbx_strand_id
1 'polypeptide(L)'
;MLVIYIYLAKVVKFLILSKIMKIFLYYLWRCNMYKPIEFLIENINEILAVHNQNNGVTQKTWNALVAKKTVSPGINLVMKYNTFKQYLNLLINVERSLNQQNDDELSKLRQLISKKDEQLLSMKNQLLKVKNEIPNIRQETKETKNIDGWTVRLTSKGYYNLCKSFNGKVESIYIGKIFDKQKARSKIAEKMTKLRY
;
A
#
# COMPACT_ATOMS: atom_id res chain seq x y z
N MET A 1 5.68 3.73 1.28
CA MET A 1 5.15 3.17 2.55
C MET A 1 4.82 1.68 2.43
N LEU A 2 3.98 1.23 1.48
CA LEU A 2 3.60 -0.19 1.36
C LEU A 2 4.78 -1.16 1.12
N VAL A 3 5.75 -0.74 0.29
CA VAL A 3 6.94 -1.55 -0.06
C VAL A 3 7.84 -1.80 1.16
N ILE A 4 7.98 -0.81 2.04
CA ILE A 4 8.77 -0.90 3.26
C ILE A 4 8.14 -1.91 4.23
N TYR A 5 6.80 -1.92 4.31
CA TYR A 5 6.06 -2.83 5.19
C TYR A 5 6.18 -4.29 4.73
N ILE A 6 6.13 -4.53 3.42
CA ILE A 6 6.34 -5.88 2.85
C ILE A 6 7.77 -6.37 3.11
N TYR A 7 8.76 -5.48 2.98
CA TYR A 7 10.15 -5.82 3.26
C TYR A 7 10.38 -6.14 4.74
N LEU A 8 9.83 -5.33 5.65
CA LEU A 8 9.86 -5.57 7.09
C LEU A 8 9.16 -6.87 7.48
N ALA A 9 8.02 -7.20 6.89
CA ALA A 9 7.33 -8.46 7.14
C ALA A 9 8.16 -9.68 6.71
N LYS A 10 8.84 -9.61 5.56
CA LYS A 10 9.77 -10.66 5.10
C LYS A 10 10.96 -10.82 6.04
N VAL A 11 11.56 -9.71 6.48
CA VAL A 11 12.70 -9.72 7.41
C VAL A 11 12.29 -10.28 8.78
N VAL A 12 11.11 -9.92 9.29
CA VAL A 12 10.60 -10.45 10.56
C VAL A 12 10.27 -11.94 10.47
N LYS A 13 9.65 -12.41 9.37
CA LYS A 13 9.39 -13.85 9.13
C LYS A 13 10.71 -14.64 9.05
N PHE A 14 11.74 -14.09 8.39
CA PHE A 14 13.08 -14.67 8.35
C PHE A 14 13.76 -14.71 9.74
N LEU A 15 13.60 -13.66 10.56
CA LEU A 15 14.17 -13.60 11.91
C LEU A 15 13.47 -14.55 12.90
N ILE A 16 12.15 -14.73 12.77
CA ILE A 16 11.37 -15.69 13.57
C ILE A 16 11.76 -17.12 13.18
N LEU A 17 11.83 -17.41 11.89
CA LEU A 17 12.35 -18.69 11.39
C LEU A 17 13.78 -18.93 11.89
N SER A 18 14.66 -17.91 11.85
CA SER A 18 16.02 -18.01 12.36
C SER A 18 16.09 -18.31 13.87
N LYS A 19 15.24 -17.72 14.71
CA LYS A 19 15.24 -17.99 16.16
C LYS A 19 14.70 -19.38 16.50
N ILE A 20 13.60 -19.80 15.87
CA ILE A 20 13.04 -21.14 16.05
C ILE A 20 14.04 -22.18 15.55
N MET A 21 14.68 -21.92 14.40
CA MET A 21 15.71 -22.78 13.84
C MET A 21 16.95 -22.81 14.73
N LYS A 22 17.38 -21.71 15.36
CA LYS A 22 18.50 -21.70 16.34
C LYS A 22 18.21 -22.51 17.60
N ILE A 23 16.98 -22.49 18.11
CA ILE A 23 16.58 -23.30 19.27
C ILE A 23 16.52 -24.78 18.87
N PHE A 24 15.95 -25.09 17.70
CA PHE A 24 15.90 -26.45 17.17
C PHE A 24 17.32 -27.00 16.87
N LEU A 25 18.19 -26.16 16.30
CA LEU A 25 19.61 -26.42 16.06
C LEU A 25 20.40 -26.65 17.35
N TYR A 26 20.11 -25.89 18.42
CA TYR A 26 20.76 -26.04 19.72
C TYR A 26 20.44 -27.38 20.39
N TYR A 27 19.18 -27.83 20.33
CA TYR A 27 18.79 -29.14 20.82
C TYR A 27 19.31 -30.29 19.93
N LEU A 28 19.48 -30.05 18.62
CA LEU A 28 20.06 -31.02 17.68
C LEU A 28 21.60 -31.10 17.73
N TRP A 29 22.31 -30.01 18.08
CA TRP A 29 23.77 -29.95 18.16
C TRP A 29 24.37 -30.90 19.22
N ARG A 30 23.59 -31.25 20.25
CA ARG A 30 24.05 -32.07 21.37
C ARG A 30 24.04 -33.58 21.10
N CYS A 31 23.42 -34.02 20.00
CA CYS A 31 23.33 -35.41 19.58
C CYS A 31 23.83 -35.49 18.13
N ASN A 32 24.72 -36.43 17.78
CA ASN A 32 25.33 -36.57 16.44
C ASN A 32 24.31 -36.88 15.28
N MET A 33 23.01 -36.62 15.48
CA MET A 33 21.88 -36.75 14.55
C MET A 33 21.65 -35.52 13.64
N TYR A 34 22.53 -34.52 13.67
CA TYR A 34 22.34 -33.30 12.88
C TYR A 34 22.50 -33.52 11.37
N LYS A 35 23.42 -34.42 10.96
CA LYS A 35 23.75 -34.65 9.54
C LYS A 35 22.55 -35.09 8.67
N PRO A 36 21.69 -36.03 9.10
CA PRO A 36 20.49 -36.38 8.35
C PRO A 36 19.51 -35.21 8.15
N ILE A 37 19.21 -34.47 9.21
CA ILE A 37 18.18 -33.42 9.14
C ILE A 37 18.70 -32.24 8.30
N GLU A 38 19.94 -31.81 8.51
CA GLU A 38 20.58 -30.77 7.73
C GLU A 38 20.58 -31.12 6.24
N PHE A 39 21.01 -32.34 5.90
CA PHE A 39 20.99 -32.84 4.53
C PHE A 39 19.59 -32.79 3.90
N LEU A 40 18.56 -33.20 4.66
CA LEU A 40 17.18 -33.18 4.18
C LEU A 40 16.67 -31.75 3.94
N ILE A 41 17.06 -30.80 4.78
CA ILE A 41 16.68 -29.39 4.64
C ILE A 41 17.35 -28.78 3.40
N GLU A 42 18.65 -29.01 3.23
CA GLU A 42 19.42 -28.50 2.09
C GLU A 42 18.90 -29.03 0.76
N ASN A 43 18.43 -30.28 0.74
CA ASN A 43 17.98 -30.97 -0.47
C ASN A 43 16.46 -31.13 -0.54
N ILE A 44 15.70 -30.37 0.26
CA ILE A 44 14.25 -30.58 0.48
C ILE A 44 13.45 -30.56 -0.83
N ASN A 45 13.72 -29.58 -1.70
CA ASN A 45 13.00 -29.41 -2.96
C ASN A 45 13.24 -30.59 -3.91
N GLU A 46 14.46 -31.09 -3.98
CA GLU A 46 14.80 -32.22 -4.85
C GLU A 46 14.20 -33.53 -4.32
N ILE A 47 14.27 -33.75 -3.00
CA ILE A 47 13.69 -34.92 -2.35
C ILE A 47 12.18 -34.99 -2.59
N LEU A 48 11.48 -33.86 -2.40
CA LEU A 48 10.03 -33.77 -2.60
C LEU A 48 9.66 -33.89 -4.08
N ALA A 49 10.45 -33.33 -4.99
CA ALA A 49 10.25 -33.52 -6.42
C ALA A 49 10.36 -35.00 -6.84
N VAL A 50 11.40 -35.71 -6.37
CA VAL A 50 11.55 -37.14 -6.62
C VAL A 50 10.42 -37.94 -5.95
N HIS A 51 9.97 -37.52 -4.77
CA HIS A 51 8.84 -38.16 -4.09
C HIS A 51 7.55 -38.04 -4.90
N ASN A 52 7.26 -36.86 -5.45
CA ASN A 52 6.09 -36.60 -6.27
C ASN A 52 6.14 -37.37 -7.60
N GLN A 53 7.30 -37.45 -8.25
CA GLN A 53 7.51 -38.27 -9.46
C GLN A 53 7.28 -39.76 -9.21
N ASN A 54 7.53 -40.23 -7.98
CA ASN A 54 7.33 -41.61 -7.57
C ASN A 54 5.94 -41.86 -6.95
N ASN A 55 4.94 -41.01 -7.25
CA ASN A 55 3.57 -41.12 -6.75
C ASN A 55 3.47 -41.20 -5.22
N GLY A 56 4.38 -40.54 -4.52
CA GLY A 56 4.43 -40.53 -3.06
C GLY A 56 4.87 -41.84 -2.40
N VAL A 57 5.47 -42.77 -3.17
CA VAL A 57 5.93 -44.05 -2.62
C VAL A 57 7.32 -43.89 -2.02
N THR A 58 7.42 -43.94 -0.68
CA THR A 58 8.67 -43.70 0.08
C THR A 58 9.82 -44.62 -0.34
N GLN A 59 9.58 -45.92 -0.54
CA GLN A 59 10.63 -46.87 -0.93
C GLN A 59 11.19 -46.57 -2.32
N LYS A 60 10.32 -46.26 -3.28
CA LYS A 60 10.74 -45.90 -4.66
C LYS A 60 11.52 -44.60 -4.65
N THR A 61 11.06 -43.63 -3.86
CA THR A 61 11.75 -42.35 -3.65
C THR A 61 13.15 -42.55 -3.09
N TRP A 62 13.29 -43.38 -2.05
CA TRP A 62 14.60 -43.73 -1.48
C TRP A 62 15.52 -44.38 -2.53
N ASN A 63 15.04 -45.41 -3.22
CA ASN A 63 15.83 -46.12 -4.23
C ASN A 63 16.27 -45.16 -5.36
N ALA A 64 15.38 -44.26 -5.79
CA ALA A 64 15.68 -43.25 -6.79
C ALA A 64 16.76 -42.27 -6.28
N LEU A 65 16.64 -41.75 -5.05
CA LEU A 65 17.61 -40.83 -4.46
C LEU A 65 18.98 -41.48 -4.24
N VAL A 66 19.03 -42.76 -3.85
CA VAL A 66 20.30 -43.51 -3.73
C VAL A 66 20.96 -43.72 -5.08
N ALA A 67 20.17 -43.99 -6.14
CA ALA A 67 20.69 -44.15 -7.50
C ALA A 67 21.13 -42.82 -8.12
N LYS A 68 20.51 -41.71 -7.72
CA LYS A 68 20.75 -40.37 -8.27
C LYS A 68 22.00 -39.75 -7.65
N LYS A 69 23.04 -39.52 -8.45
CA LYS A 69 24.28 -38.86 -8.02
C LYS A 69 24.17 -37.34 -7.81
N THR A 70 23.00 -36.74 -8.08
CA THR A 70 22.80 -35.28 -7.97
C THR A 70 22.73 -34.80 -6.54
N VAL A 71 22.26 -35.64 -5.61
CA VAL A 71 22.21 -35.32 -4.19
C VAL A 71 23.57 -35.65 -3.57
N SER A 72 24.36 -34.62 -3.29
CA SER A 72 25.70 -34.76 -2.73
C SER A 72 25.73 -34.26 -1.28
N PRO A 73 26.28 -35.03 -0.32
CA PRO A 73 26.75 -36.42 -0.47
C PRO A 73 25.60 -37.41 -0.72
N GLY A 74 25.89 -38.59 -1.29
CA GLY A 74 24.86 -39.61 -1.52
C GLY A 74 24.06 -39.93 -0.25
N ILE A 75 22.73 -39.94 -0.34
CA ILE A 75 21.83 -40.00 0.83
C ILE A 75 22.09 -41.21 1.75
N ASN A 76 22.54 -42.32 1.20
CA ASN A 76 22.90 -43.54 1.92
C ASN A 76 24.17 -43.41 2.77
N LEU A 77 25.02 -42.42 2.49
CA LEU A 77 26.18 -42.07 3.31
C LEU A 77 25.79 -41.25 4.55
N VAL A 78 24.66 -40.54 4.47
CA VAL A 78 24.20 -39.63 5.52
C VAL A 78 23.23 -40.32 6.47
N MET A 79 22.31 -41.15 5.95
CA MET A 79 21.28 -41.80 6.76
C MET A 79 20.88 -43.17 6.23
N LYS A 80 20.19 -43.95 7.08
CA LYS A 80 19.57 -45.23 6.70
C LYS A 80 18.12 -45.00 6.24
N TYR A 81 17.58 -45.94 5.48
CA TYR A 81 16.21 -45.88 4.96
C TYR A 81 15.14 -45.62 6.04
N ASN A 82 15.23 -46.28 7.20
CA ASN A 82 14.24 -46.09 8.27
C ASN A 82 14.24 -44.65 8.81
N THR A 83 15.43 -44.05 8.93
CA THR A 83 15.60 -42.65 9.34
C THR A 83 15.02 -41.72 8.27
N PHE A 84 15.31 -41.97 6.99
CA PHE A 84 14.73 -41.24 5.88
C PHE A 84 13.21 -41.30 5.88
N LYS A 85 12.62 -42.49 6.03
CA LYS A 85 11.18 -42.70 6.05
C LYS A 85 10.50 -41.87 7.16
N GLN A 86 11.08 -41.86 8.36
CA GLN A 86 10.56 -41.07 9.47
C GLN A 86 10.59 -39.58 9.17
N TYR A 87 11.73 -39.06 8.70
CA TYR A 87 11.86 -37.64 8.42
C TYR A 87 11.07 -37.17 7.20
N LEU A 88 10.98 -37.99 6.13
CA LEU A 88 10.23 -37.64 4.93
C LEU A 88 8.76 -37.33 5.26
N ASN A 89 8.13 -38.15 6.11
CA ASN A 89 6.75 -37.88 6.54
C ASN A 89 6.63 -36.55 7.27
N LEU A 90 7.61 -36.20 8.11
CA LEU A 90 7.64 -34.91 8.79
C LEU A 90 7.81 -33.76 7.79
N LEU A 91 8.71 -33.90 6.82
CA LEU A 91 8.92 -32.88 5.76
C LEU A 91 7.64 -32.64 4.96
N ILE A 92 6.96 -33.70 4.52
CA ILE A 92 5.70 -33.60 3.77
C ILE A 92 4.63 -32.87 4.59
N ASN A 93 4.52 -33.17 5.89
CA ASN A 93 3.54 -32.51 6.75
C ASN A 93 3.88 -31.03 6.98
N VAL A 94 5.16 -30.71 7.17
CA VAL A 94 5.64 -29.32 7.30
C VAL A 94 5.39 -28.56 6.00
N GLU A 95 5.73 -29.11 4.85
CA GLU A 95 5.49 -28.50 3.55
C GLU A 95 3.99 -28.24 3.32
N ARG A 96 3.14 -29.24 3.58
CA ARG A 96 1.68 -29.07 3.47
C ARG A 96 1.16 -27.95 4.36
N SER A 97 1.63 -27.89 5.61
CA SER A 97 1.23 -26.84 6.55
C SER A 97 1.70 -25.46 6.10
N LEU A 98 2.94 -25.35 5.61
CA LEU A 98 3.47 -24.10 5.08
C LEU A 98 2.72 -23.62 3.83
N ASN A 99 2.40 -24.53 2.90
CA ASN A 99 1.64 -24.20 1.70
C ASN A 99 0.22 -23.73 2.06
N GLN A 100 -0.44 -24.41 2.99
CA GLN A 100 -1.75 -23.97 3.47
C GLN A 100 -1.70 -22.57 4.11
N GLN A 101 -0.69 -22.28 4.95
CA GLN A 101 -0.51 -20.95 5.53
C GLN A 101 -0.26 -19.88 4.45
N ASN A 102 0.55 -20.21 3.44
CA ASN A 102 0.82 -19.30 2.33
C ASN A 102 -0.43 -19.03 1.50
N ASP A 103 -1.26 -20.04 1.25
CA ASP A 103 -2.53 -19.90 0.53
C ASP A 103 -3.53 -19.03 1.32
N ASP A 104 -3.62 -19.22 2.64
CA ASP A 104 -4.44 -18.39 3.53
C ASP A 104 -3.95 -16.93 3.54
N GLU A 105 -2.63 -16.70 3.64
CA GLU A 105 -2.03 -15.36 3.56
C GLU A 105 -2.30 -14.71 2.19
N LEU A 106 -2.14 -15.46 1.09
CA LEU A 106 -2.42 -14.99 -0.27
C LEU A 106 -3.89 -14.61 -0.44
N SER A 107 -4.81 -15.41 0.09
CA SER A 107 -6.24 -15.14 0.06
C SER A 107 -6.58 -13.84 0.79
N LYS A 108 -6.04 -13.64 2.00
CA LYS A 108 -6.21 -12.40 2.77
C LYS A 108 -5.66 -11.18 2.04
N LEU A 109 -4.48 -11.30 1.41
CA LEU A 109 -3.88 -10.21 0.65
C LEU A 109 -4.72 -9.84 -0.58
N ARG A 110 -5.26 -10.83 -1.29
CA ARG A 110 -6.16 -10.60 -2.45
C ARG A 110 -7.43 -9.84 -2.03
N GLN A 111 -8.06 -10.24 -0.91
CA GLN A 111 -9.22 -9.53 -0.37
C GLN A 111 -8.89 -8.09 0.01
N LEU A 112 -7.72 -7.85 0.60
CA LEU A 112 -7.28 -6.51 0.99
C LEU A 112 -7.03 -5.61 -0.23
N ILE A 113 -6.43 -6.15 -1.30
CA ILE A 113 -6.24 -5.43 -2.57
C ILE A 113 -7.59 -5.06 -3.17
N SER A 114 -8.52 -6.01 -3.28
CA SER A 114 -9.88 -5.76 -3.78
C SER A 114 -10.57 -4.61 -3.04
N LYS A 115 -10.53 -4.64 -1.69
CA LYS A 115 -11.11 -3.58 -0.86
C LYS A 115 -10.44 -2.23 -1.07
N LYS A 116 -9.13 -2.20 -1.30
CA LYS A 116 -8.38 -0.95 -1.57
C LYS A 116 -8.71 -0.39 -2.95
N ASP A 117 -8.90 -1.23 -3.94
CA ASP A 117 -9.30 -0.81 -5.28
C ASP A 117 -10.72 -0.21 -5.29
N GLU A 118 -11.65 -0.81 -4.56
CA GLU A 118 -13.00 -0.25 -4.34
C GLU A 118 -12.94 1.13 -3.67
N GLN A 119 -12.12 1.28 -2.62
CA GLN A 119 -11.90 2.57 -1.95
C GLN A 119 -11.34 3.62 -2.92
N LEU A 120 -10.36 3.23 -3.73
CA LEU A 120 -9.71 4.11 -4.69
C LEU A 120 -10.69 4.55 -5.80
N LEU A 121 -11.54 3.65 -6.27
CA LEU A 121 -12.60 3.96 -7.24
C LEU A 121 -13.63 4.93 -6.65
N SER A 122 -14.06 4.69 -5.41
CA SER A 122 -14.98 5.60 -4.70
C SER A 122 -14.40 7.00 -4.54
N MET A 123 -13.13 7.11 -4.11
CA MET A 123 -12.44 8.39 -4.00
C MET A 123 -12.29 9.10 -5.35
N LYS A 124 -11.96 8.37 -6.43
CA LYS A 124 -11.91 8.94 -7.78
C LYS A 124 -13.25 9.50 -8.21
N ASN A 125 -14.34 8.80 -7.92
CA ASN A 125 -15.69 9.26 -8.22
C ASN A 125 -16.07 10.51 -7.42
N GLN A 126 -15.71 10.59 -6.14
CA GLN A 126 -15.90 11.80 -5.33
C GLN A 126 -15.11 12.98 -5.88
N LEU A 127 -13.85 12.77 -6.26
CA LEU A 127 -12.99 13.82 -6.84
C LEU A 127 -13.56 14.33 -8.17
N LEU A 128 -14.12 13.44 -9.00
CA LEU A 128 -14.79 13.81 -10.23
C LEU A 128 -16.03 14.68 -9.97
N LYS A 129 -16.85 14.36 -8.96
CA LYS A 129 -18.01 15.18 -8.56
C LYS A 129 -17.57 16.58 -8.15
N VAL A 130 -16.59 16.70 -7.25
CA VAL A 130 -16.04 18.00 -6.81
C VAL A 130 -15.47 18.78 -8.00
N LYS A 131 -14.73 18.11 -8.90
CA LYS A 131 -14.19 18.75 -10.10
C LYS A 131 -15.27 19.34 -11.00
N ASN A 132 -16.42 18.67 -11.12
CA ASN A 132 -17.55 19.12 -11.93
C ASN A 132 -18.35 20.25 -11.25
N GLU A 133 -18.25 20.43 -9.93
CA GLU A 133 -18.90 21.51 -9.18
C GLU A 133 -18.09 22.83 -9.20
N ILE A 134 -16.75 22.76 -9.33
CA ILE A 134 -15.87 23.94 -9.40
C ILE A 134 -16.24 24.95 -10.51
N PRO A 135 -16.59 24.54 -11.75
CA PRO A 135 -17.02 25.46 -12.81
C PRO A 135 -18.27 26.26 -12.45
N ASN A 136 -19.25 25.65 -11.78
CA ASN A 136 -20.50 26.31 -11.39
C ASN A 136 -20.24 27.44 -10.37
N ILE A 137 -19.35 27.20 -9.41
CA ILE A 137 -18.92 28.20 -8.41
C ILE A 137 -18.20 29.39 -9.09
N ARG A 138 -17.41 29.12 -10.15
CA ARG A 138 -16.69 30.17 -10.90
C ARG A 138 -17.58 30.98 -11.84
N GLN A 139 -18.71 30.43 -12.28
CA GLN A 139 -19.67 31.14 -13.14
C GLN A 139 -20.60 32.04 -12.32
N GLU A 140 -21.10 31.58 -11.17
CA GLU A 140 -21.91 32.41 -10.26
C GLU A 140 -21.13 33.64 -9.72
N THR A 141 -19.80 33.56 -9.60
CA THR A 141 -18.95 34.70 -9.19
C THR A 141 -18.59 35.68 -10.32
N LYS A 142 -18.97 35.42 -11.58
CA LYS A 142 -18.69 36.33 -12.70
C LYS A 142 -19.76 37.39 -12.91
N GLU A 143 -20.98 37.22 -12.43
CA GLU A 143 -22.11 38.08 -12.82
C GLU A 143 -22.29 39.39 -12.04
N THR A 144 -21.50 39.69 -11.01
CA THR A 144 -21.67 40.98 -10.31
C THR A 144 -20.34 41.62 -9.92
N LYS A 145 -19.66 42.25 -10.87
CA LYS A 145 -18.54 43.16 -10.54
C LYS A 145 -18.81 44.60 -10.92
N ASN A 146 -20.08 45.00 -11.02
CA ASN A 146 -20.45 46.40 -11.08
C ASN A 146 -21.63 46.68 -10.14
N ILE A 147 -21.50 47.70 -9.29
CA ILE A 147 -22.58 48.24 -8.46
C ILE A 147 -22.67 49.73 -8.77
N ASP A 148 -23.80 50.18 -9.33
CA ASP A 148 -24.08 51.61 -9.58
C ASP A 148 -22.96 52.32 -10.37
N GLY A 149 -22.37 51.61 -11.34
CA GLY A 149 -21.26 52.09 -12.17
C GLY A 149 -19.88 51.99 -11.51
N TRP A 150 -19.76 51.41 -10.31
CA TRP A 150 -18.48 51.14 -9.64
C TRP A 150 -18.05 49.68 -9.84
N THR A 151 -16.80 49.48 -10.25
CA THR A 151 -16.25 48.13 -10.47
C THR A 151 -15.77 47.52 -9.16
N VAL A 152 -16.24 46.32 -8.84
CA VAL A 152 -15.81 45.55 -7.65
C VAL A 152 -14.53 44.79 -7.97
N ARG A 153 -13.47 45.02 -7.20
CA ARG A 153 -12.17 44.37 -7.34
C ARG A 153 -11.74 43.72 -6.02
N LEU A 154 -11.34 42.45 -6.08
CA LEU A 154 -10.62 41.79 -4.98
C LEU A 154 -9.13 42.14 -5.08
N THR A 155 -8.55 42.63 -3.99
CA THR A 155 -7.12 42.97 -3.91
C THR A 155 -6.28 41.75 -3.56
N SER A 156 -4.97 41.80 -3.83
CA SER A 156 -4.01 40.75 -3.45
C SER A 156 -3.97 40.48 -1.94
N LYS A 157 -4.32 41.49 -1.13
CA LYS A 157 -4.40 41.41 0.34
C LYS A 157 -5.72 40.77 0.84
N GLY A 158 -6.60 40.32 -0.06
CA GLY A 158 -7.81 39.56 0.29
C GLY A 158 -9.00 40.41 0.72
N TYR A 159 -9.06 41.69 0.33
CA TYR A 159 -10.23 42.55 0.58
C TYR A 159 -10.81 43.15 -0.69
N TYR A 160 -12.10 43.45 -0.65
CA TYR A 160 -12.87 44.05 -1.75
C TYR A 160 -12.80 45.57 -1.73
N ASN A 161 -12.55 46.13 -2.90
CA ASN A 161 -12.63 47.56 -3.19
C ASN A 161 -13.62 47.82 -4.32
N LEU A 162 -14.23 49.00 -4.30
CA LEU A 162 -14.95 49.58 -5.44
C LEU A 162 -14.04 50.60 -6.09
N CYS A 163 -13.93 50.57 -7.42
CA CYS A 163 -13.16 51.54 -8.18
C CYS A 163 -14.05 52.21 -9.23
N LYS A 164 -13.91 53.53 -9.39
CA LYS A 164 -14.55 54.30 -10.46
C LYS A 164 -13.67 55.47 -10.86
N SER A 165 -13.59 55.74 -12.16
CA SER A 165 -12.84 56.88 -12.68
C SER A 165 -13.75 58.10 -12.82
N PHE A 166 -13.28 59.24 -12.34
CA PHE A 166 -13.92 60.54 -12.50
C PHE A 166 -12.88 61.52 -13.05
N ASN A 167 -13.13 62.12 -14.21
CA ASN A 167 -12.24 63.09 -14.85
C ASN A 167 -10.76 62.63 -14.93
N GLY A 168 -10.52 61.35 -15.23
CA GLY A 168 -9.19 60.76 -15.33
C GLY A 168 -8.54 60.37 -13.99
N LYS A 169 -9.16 60.67 -12.84
CA LYS A 169 -8.71 60.22 -11.51
C LYS A 169 -9.51 59.01 -11.04
N VAL A 170 -8.82 57.98 -10.56
CA VAL A 170 -9.46 56.76 -10.05
C VAL A 170 -9.73 56.90 -8.56
N GLU A 171 -11.00 56.94 -8.20
CA GLU A 171 -11.46 56.86 -6.82
C GLU A 171 -11.62 55.40 -6.40
N SER A 172 -11.23 55.09 -5.16
CA SER A 172 -11.38 53.76 -4.58
C SER A 172 -12.05 53.80 -3.22
N ILE A 173 -12.91 52.82 -2.96
CA ILE A 173 -13.65 52.67 -1.69
C ILE A 173 -13.39 51.26 -1.15
N TYR A 174 -12.88 51.17 0.06
CA TYR A 174 -12.70 49.89 0.76
C TYR A 174 -14.05 49.35 1.29
N ILE A 175 -14.41 48.11 0.98
CA ILE A 175 -15.64 47.46 1.47
C ILE A 175 -15.37 46.57 2.70
N GLY A 176 -14.30 45.77 2.65
CA GLY A 176 -13.98 44.75 3.67
C GLY A 176 -13.46 43.44 3.07
N LYS A 177 -13.17 42.45 3.93
CA LYS A 177 -12.78 41.08 3.51
C LYS A 177 -13.97 40.27 2.95
N ILE A 178 -15.18 40.57 3.39
CA ILE A 178 -16.43 39.95 2.94
C ILE A 178 -17.14 40.96 2.04
N PHE A 179 -17.65 40.50 0.90
CA PHE A 179 -18.41 41.32 -0.02
C PHE A 179 -19.87 41.44 0.46
N ASP A 180 -20.29 42.67 0.75
CA ASP A 180 -21.65 43.00 1.16
C ASP A 180 -22.18 44.10 0.22
N LYS A 181 -23.22 43.77 -0.54
CA LYS A 181 -23.83 44.63 -1.55
C LYS A 181 -24.51 45.86 -0.94
N GLN A 182 -25.15 45.72 0.22
CA GLN A 182 -25.84 46.82 0.89
C GLN A 182 -24.81 47.81 1.45
N LYS A 183 -23.77 47.29 2.11
CA LYS A 183 -22.65 48.10 2.60
C LYS A 183 -21.92 48.83 1.46
N ALA A 184 -21.74 48.16 0.32
CA ALA A 184 -21.15 48.77 -0.88
C ALA A 184 -22.01 49.96 -1.36
N ARG A 185 -23.33 49.80 -1.48
CA ARG A 185 -24.25 50.89 -1.86
C ARG A 185 -24.21 52.07 -0.90
N SER A 186 -24.23 51.82 0.42
CA SER A 186 -24.14 52.88 1.43
C SER A 186 -22.84 53.68 1.30
N LYS A 187 -21.71 53.01 1.10
CA LYS A 187 -20.41 53.69 0.92
C LYS A 187 -20.30 54.44 -0.39
N ILE A 188 -20.91 53.92 -1.47
CA ILE A 188 -21.00 54.64 -2.75
C ILE A 188 -21.77 55.95 -2.55
N ALA A 189 -22.94 55.89 -1.91
CA ALA A 189 -23.74 57.09 -1.65
C ALA A 189 -22.96 58.14 -0.86
N GLU A 190 -22.29 57.73 0.23
CA GLU A 190 -21.46 58.62 1.05
C GLU A 190 -20.27 59.21 0.28
N LYS A 191 -19.63 58.43 -0.60
CA LYS A 191 -18.52 58.92 -1.42
C LYS A 191 -19.01 59.88 -2.51
N MET A 192 -20.17 59.60 -3.11
CA MET A 192 -20.78 60.44 -4.15
C MET A 192 -21.26 61.78 -3.61
N THR A 193 -21.75 61.85 -2.36
CA THR A 193 -22.08 63.15 -1.73
C THR A 193 -20.84 64.00 -1.53
N LYS A 194 -19.72 63.41 -1.09
CA LYS A 194 -18.43 64.10 -0.92
C LYS A 194 -17.78 64.58 -2.22
N LEU A 195 -18.10 63.97 -3.36
CA LEU A 195 -17.54 64.34 -4.67
C LEU A 195 -18.39 65.37 -5.43
N ARG A 196 -19.63 65.63 -4.99
CA ARG A 196 -20.53 66.63 -5.58
C ARG A 196 -20.32 68.04 -5.01
N TYR A 197 -19.55 68.15 -3.94
CA TYR A 197 -19.05 69.40 -3.35
C TYR A 197 -17.56 69.52 -3.67
#